data_AF-A0A1B9RQM4-F1
#
_entry.id   AF-A0A1B9RQM4-F1
#
_cell.length_a   1.000
_cell.length_b   1.000
_cell.length_c   1.000
_cell.angle_alpha   90.00
_cell.angle_beta   90.00
_cell.angle_gamma   90.00
#
_symmetry.space_group_name_H-M   'P 1'
#
loop_
_entity.id
_entity.type
_entity.pdbx_description
1 polymer ?
#
loop_
_entity_poly.entity_id
_entity_poly.type
_entity_poly.pdbx_seq_one_letter_code
_entity_poly.pdbx_strand_id
1 'polypeptide(L)'
;MLAILIGLAGCTTIQDDVNNNRQATIAGCVKRVEMSNARFKEQATAYIGVTKERLPSVLCDRLADGVASGRINQSDINGLIATGDLTAKFRFLKGR
;
A
#
# COMPACT_ATOMS: atom_id res chain seq x y z
N MET A 1 31.28 -16.49 -24.60
CA MET A 1 30.38 -16.89 -23.49
C MET A 1 29.49 -15.71 -23.17
N LEU A 2 28.27 -15.68 -23.73
CA LEU A 2 27.24 -14.72 -23.33
C LEU A 2 26.34 -15.40 -22.31
N ALA A 3 26.37 -14.92 -21.07
CA ALA A 3 25.25 -15.06 -20.15
C ALA A 3 25.17 -13.75 -19.38
N ILE A 4 24.51 -12.78 -20.02
CA ILE A 4 24.04 -11.55 -19.41
C ILE A 4 23.09 -11.99 -18.30
N LEU A 5 23.48 -11.79 -17.03
CA LEU A 5 22.57 -11.90 -15.90
C LEU A 5 21.56 -10.76 -16.05
N ILE A 6 20.43 -11.12 -16.65
CA ILE A 6 19.20 -10.35 -16.71
C ILE A 6 18.92 -9.87 -15.29
N GLY A 7 18.94 -8.56 -15.08
CA GLY A 7 18.60 -7.95 -13.80
C GLY A 7 17.27 -8.52 -13.34
N LEU A 8 17.28 -9.20 -12.19
CA LEU A 8 16.05 -9.51 -11.48
C LEU A 8 15.41 -8.17 -11.12
N ALA A 9 14.43 -7.73 -11.91
CA ALA A 9 13.31 -6.99 -11.35
C ALA A 9 12.78 -7.93 -10.25
N GLY A 10 13.17 -7.65 -9.01
CA GLY A 10 13.10 -8.61 -7.92
C GLY A 10 11.71 -9.21 -7.83
N CYS A 11 11.63 -10.54 -7.78
CA CYS A 11 10.43 -11.26 -7.39
C CYS A 11 10.17 -11.06 -5.89
N THR A 12 10.27 -9.84 -5.37
CA THR A 12 10.01 -9.52 -3.98
C THR A 12 8.52 -9.31 -3.79
N THR A 13 8.00 -9.86 -2.70
CA THR A 13 6.61 -9.64 -2.30
C THR A 13 6.51 -8.36 -1.49
N ILE A 14 5.31 -7.80 -1.36
CA ILE A 14 5.07 -6.66 -0.47
C ILE A 14 5.44 -7.00 0.98
N GLN A 15 5.37 -8.28 1.38
CA GLN A 15 5.86 -8.73 2.68
C GLN A 15 7.37 -8.50 2.78
N ASP A 16 8.13 -8.96 1.79
CA ASP A 16 9.58 -8.78 1.74
C ASP A 16 9.95 -7.29 1.70
N ASP A 17 9.24 -6.51 0.89
CA ASP A 17 9.47 -5.07 0.75
C ASP A 17 9.17 -4.31 2.05
N VAL A 18 8.08 -4.66 2.75
CA VAL A 18 7.74 -4.03 4.04
C VAL A 18 8.71 -4.48 5.15
N ASN A 19 9.10 -5.76 5.17
CA ASN A 19 9.96 -6.28 6.22
C ASN A 19 11.42 -5.84 6.07
N ASN A 20 11.91 -5.72 4.83
CA ASN A 20 13.31 -5.40 4.55
C ASN A 20 13.56 -3.92 4.25
N ASN A 21 12.58 -3.21 3.68
CA ASN A 21 12.74 -1.80 3.29
C ASN A 21 11.46 -0.98 3.47
N ARG A 22 10.91 -1.03 4.69
CA ARG A 22 9.63 -0.40 5.04
C ARG A 22 9.52 1.06 4.59
N GLN A 23 10.56 1.87 4.81
CA GLN A 23 10.54 3.30 4.51
C GLN A 23 10.42 3.57 3.01
N ALA A 24 11.20 2.87 2.18
CA ALA A 24 11.11 3.01 0.73
C ALA A 24 9.74 2.52 0.21
N THR A 25 9.22 1.44 0.78
CA THR A 25 7.90 0.89 0.45
C THR A 25 6.77 1.87 0.76
N ILE A 26 6.80 2.50 1.93
CA ILE A 26 5.85 3.56 2.31
C ILE A 26 5.99 4.75 1.36
N ALA A 27 7.21 5.22 1.08
CA ALA A 27 7.42 6.36 0.18
C ALA A 27 6.89 6.08 -1.24
N GLY A 28 7.09 4.86 -1.75
CA GLY A 28 6.51 4.42 -3.03
C GLY A 28 4.99 4.35 -3.00
N CYS A 29 4.41 3.88 -1.90
CA CYS A 29 2.96 3.90 -1.69
C CYS A 29 2.40 5.33 -1.67
N VAL A 30 3.03 6.25 -0.93
CA VAL A 30 2.59 7.65 -0.80
C VAL A 30 2.50 8.30 -2.18
N LYS A 31 3.55 8.16 -3.01
CA LYS A 31 3.55 8.67 -4.38
C LYS A 31 2.39 8.11 -5.21
N ARG A 32 2.07 6.82 -5.08
CA ARG A 32 0.92 6.21 -5.79
C ARG A 32 -0.42 6.76 -5.31
N VAL A 33 -0.58 6.98 -4.00
CA VAL A 33 -1.79 7.60 -3.45
C VAL A 33 -1.90 9.06 -3.88
N GLU A 34 -0.80 9.80 -3.95
CA GLU A 34 -0.79 11.17 -4.49
C GLU A 34 -1.20 11.24 -5.97
N MET A 35 -0.87 10.22 -6.76
CA MET A 35 -1.26 10.10 -8.17
C MET A 35 -2.64 9.47 -8.38
N SER A 36 -3.29 8.95 -7.33
CA SER A 36 -4.59 8.29 -7.49
C SER A 36 -5.71 9.29 -7.84
N ASN A 37 -6.76 8.78 -8.46
CA ASN A 37 -7.92 9.59 -8.82
C ASN A 37 -8.62 10.20 -7.59
N ALA A 38 -9.34 11.30 -7.82
CA ALA A 38 -10.00 12.08 -6.75
C ALA A 38 -11.08 11.26 -6.00
N ARG A 39 -11.82 10.43 -6.73
CA ARG A 39 -12.88 9.58 -6.15
C ARG A 39 -12.32 8.64 -5.09
N PHE A 40 -11.23 7.94 -5.38
CA PHE A 40 -10.55 7.07 -4.42
C PHE A 40 -10.11 7.86 -3.19
N LYS A 41 -9.48 9.03 -3.39
CA LYS A 41 -9.01 9.86 -2.27
C LYS A 41 -10.17 10.27 -1.36
N GLU A 42 -11.30 10.68 -1.93
CA GLU A 42 -12.50 11.06 -1.17
C GLU A 42 -13.06 9.88 -0.38
N GLN A 43 -13.25 8.73 -1.04
CA GLN A 43 -13.73 7.52 -0.39
C GLN A 43 -12.77 7.07 0.73
N ALA A 44 -11.46 7.10 0.49
CA ALA A 44 -10.45 6.71 1.46
C ALA A 44 -10.37 7.69 2.65
N THR A 45 -10.42 9.01 2.41
CA THR A 45 -10.49 10.00 3.51
C THR A 45 -11.69 9.76 4.42
N ALA A 46 -12.88 9.57 3.84
CA ALA A 46 -14.11 9.32 4.58
C ALA A 46 -14.06 7.97 5.33
N TYR A 47 -13.52 6.93 4.70
CA TYR A 47 -13.40 5.61 5.32
C TYR A 47 -12.45 5.61 6.52
N ILE A 48 -11.29 6.25 6.38
CA ILE A 48 -10.18 6.24 7.35
C ILE A 48 -10.42 7.27 8.47
N GLY A 49 -11.15 8.35 8.18
CA GLY A 49 -11.43 9.45 9.11
C GLY A 49 -10.28 10.45 9.19
N VAL A 50 -9.66 10.80 8.06
CA VAL A 50 -8.53 11.75 8.00
C VAL A 50 -8.74 12.80 6.90
N THR A 51 -8.01 13.92 7.00
CA THR A 51 -8.03 14.95 5.95
C THR A 51 -7.31 14.48 4.68
N LYS A 52 -7.58 15.15 3.55
CA LYS A 52 -6.96 14.82 2.25
C LYS A 52 -5.44 14.95 2.29
N GLU A 53 -4.92 15.91 3.06
CA GLU A 53 -3.47 16.16 3.22
C GLU A 53 -2.78 15.03 3.99
N ARG A 54 -3.47 14.46 5.01
CA ARG A 54 -2.93 13.36 5.82
C ARG A 54 -3.16 11.99 5.19
N LEU A 55 -4.03 11.88 4.19
CA LEU A 55 -4.42 10.61 3.61
C LEU A 55 -3.22 9.77 3.12
N PRO A 56 -2.29 10.29 2.29
CA PRO A 56 -1.26 9.45 1.69
C PRO A 56 -0.37 8.78 2.74
N SER A 57 0.14 9.55 3.70
CA SER A 57 1.01 9.03 4.76
C SER A 57 0.25 8.06 5.67
N VAL A 58 -0.93 8.45 6.18
CA VAL A 58 -1.69 7.62 7.13
C VAL A 58 -2.14 6.31 6.49
N LEU A 59 -2.62 6.34 5.25
CA LEU A 59 -3.03 5.12 4.55
C LEU A 59 -1.84 4.17 4.35
N CYS A 60 -0.72 4.68 3.84
CA CYS A 60 0.44 3.87 3.53
C CYS A 60 1.13 3.30 4.78
N ASP A 61 1.21 4.08 5.86
CA ASP A 61 1.74 3.59 7.14
C ASP A 61 0.88 2.46 7.70
N ARG A 62 -0.46 2.64 7.71
CA ARG A 62 -1.38 1.61 8.22
C ARG A 62 -1.38 0.37 7.33
N LEU A 63 -1.30 0.51 6.01
CA LEU A 63 -1.14 -0.64 5.10
C LEU A 63 0.16 -1.40 5.38
N ALA A 64 1.28 -0.70 5.57
CA ALA A 64 2.54 -1.33 5.94
C ALA A 64 2.44 -2.06 7.29
N ASP A 65 1.76 -1.48 8.30
CA ASP A 65 1.45 -2.19 9.55
C ASP A 65 0.59 -3.44 9.33
N GLY A 66 -0.41 -3.34 8.46
CA GLY A 66 -1.27 -4.46 8.08
C GLY A 66 -0.49 -5.61 7.43
N VAL A 67 0.48 -5.29 6.57
CA VAL A 67 1.37 -6.29 5.95
C VAL A 67 2.31 -6.88 6.99
N ALA A 68 3.00 -6.05 7.78
CA ALA A 68 3.96 -6.50 8.79
C ALA A 68 3.31 -7.37 9.88
N SER A 69 2.04 -7.12 10.20
CA SER A 69 1.26 -7.92 11.17
C SER A 69 0.54 -9.13 10.55
N GLY A 70 0.64 -9.34 9.23
CA GLY A 70 -0.01 -10.45 8.53
C GLY A 70 -1.52 -10.30 8.35
N ARG A 71 -2.11 -9.12 8.61
CA ARG A 71 -3.55 -8.85 8.40
C ARG A 71 -3.94 -8.82 6.92
N ILE A 72 -3.01 -8.36 6.09
CA ILE A 72 -3.16 -8.29 4.64
C ILE A 72 -1.89 -8.79 3.96
N ASN A 73 -2.04 -9.27 2.73
CA ASN A 73 -0.94 -9.78 1.93
C ASN A 73 -0.84 -9.14 0.53
N GLN A 74 0.07 -9.65 -0.31
CA GLN A 74 0.25 -9.15 -1.67
C GLN A 74 -1.04 -9.17 -2.48
N SER A 75 -1.80 -10.26 -2.40
CA SER A 75 -3.06 -10.40 -3.14
C SER A 75 -4.10 -9.37 -2.70
N ASP A 76 -4.15 -9.05 -1.40
CA ASP A 76 -5.04 -8.01 -0.88
C ASP A 76 -4.66 -6.62 -1.40
N ILE A 77 -3.36 -6.30 -1.41
CA ILE A 77 -2.86 -5.03 -1.95
C ILE A 77 -3.13 -4.93 -3.46
N ASN A 78 -2.90 -6.02 -4.21
CA ASN A 78 -3.21 -6.06 -5.64
C ASN A 78 -4.72 -5.86 -5.89
N GLY A 79 -5.57 -6.48 -5.07
CA GLY A 79 -7.02 -6.29 -5.13
C GLY A 79 -7.43 -4.85 -4.83
N LEU A 80 -6.83 -4.22 -3.81
CA LEU A 80 -7.05 -2.81 -3.50
C LEU A 80 -6.62 -1.90 -4.66
N ILE A 81 -5.48 -2.16 -5.28
CA ILE A 81 -5.00 -1.36 -6.42
C ILE A 81 -5.93 -1.51 -7.63
N ALA A 82 -6.39 -2.73 -7.90
CA ALA A 82 -7.25 -3.02 -9.05
C ALA A 82 -8.65 -2.43 -8.92
N THR A 83 -9.21 -2.41 -7.70
CA THR A 83 -10.61 -2.03 -7.46
C THR A 83 -10.77 -0.63 -6.85
N GLY A 84 -9.78 -0.19 -6.06
CA GLY A 84 -9.90 0.98 -5.19
C GLY A 84 -10.77 0.75 -3.94
N ASP A 85 -11.21 -0.49 -3.68
CA ASP A 85 -12.21 -0.76 -2.65
C ASP A 85 -11.61 -1.14 -1.29
N LEU A 86 -11.94 -0.34 -0.27
CA LEU A 86 -11.59 -0.61 1.13
C LEU A 86 -12.62 -1.54 1.79
N THR A 87 -12.55 -2.83 1.45
CA THR A 87 -13.44 -3.88 1.95
C THR A 87 -13.37 -4.07 3.49
N ALA A 88 -14.16 -5.01 4.02
CA ALA A 88 -14.13 -5.36 5.44
C ALA A 88 -12.74 -5.77 5.96
N LYS A 89 -11.89 -6.32 5.09
CA LYS A 89 -10.51 -6.71 5.42
C LYS A 89 -9.63 -5.51 5.79
N PHE A 90 -9.94 -4.33 5.25
CA PHE A 90 -9.23 -3.07 5.51
C PHE A 90 -9.78 -2.28 6.70
N ARG A 91 -10.67 -2.88 7.52
CA ARG A 91 -11.25 -2.19 8.69
C ARG A 91 -10.20 -1.67 9.67
N PHE A 92 -9.03 -2.31 9.75
CA PHE A 92 -7.91 -1.86 10.58
C PHE A 92 -7.32 -0.52 10.15
N LEU A 93 -7.65 -0.02 8.95
CA LEU A 93 -7.24 1.29 8.49
C LEU A 93 -8.04 2.42 9.14
N LYS A 94 -9.17 2.15 9.78
CA LYS A 94 -9.95 3.18 10.47
C LYS A 94 -9.20 3.64 11.72
N GLY A 95 -9.24 4.94 12.01
CA GLY A 95 -8.75 5.45 13.30
C GLY A 95 -9.48 4.77 14.46
N ARG A 96 -8.79 4.59 15.60
CA ARG A 96 -9.48 4.34 16.87
C ARG A 96 -10.26 5.58 17.28
#